data_AF-A0A255ZP72-F1
#
_entry.id   AF-A0A255ZP72-F1
#
_cell.length_a   1.000
_cell.length_b   1.000
_cell.length_c   1.000
_cell.angle_alpha   90.00
_cell.angle_beta   90.00
_cell.angle_gamma   90.00
#
_symmetry.space_group_name_H-M   'P 1'
#
loop_
_entity.id
_entity.type
_entity.pdbx_description
1 polymer ?
#
loop_
_entity_poly.entity_id
_entity_poly.type
_entity_poly.pdbx_seq_one_letter_code
_entity_poly.pdbx_strand_id
1 'polypeptide(L)'
;MGMMEKLSELTASGAREYLTFRLDQEEYGIDILKVQEIRGYESPTRVANAPNFIKGVVNLRGTIVPIVDMRLKFNCSKADYNSFTVVIVLNLRSRIVGIVVDSVSDVMELPPENLKSAPDIDSVIDSAAVLGLGSVGERMLILLDIERLMSASEMGLVSASE
;
A
#
# COMPACT_ATOMS: atom_id res chain seq x y z
N MET A 1 -3.10 15.80 -24.70
CA MET A 1 -4.29 15.77 -23.83
C MET A 1 -4.16 14.65 -22.81
N GLY A 2 -3.32 14.77 -21.76
CA GLY A 2 -3.02 13.58 -20.93
C GLY A 2 -2.37 13.75 -19.56
N MET A 3 -2.05 14.97 -19.11
CA MET A 3 -1.56 15.19 -17.75
C MET A 3 -2.29 16.32 -17.01
N MET A 4 -2.68 17.39 -17.72
CA MET A 4 -3.43 18.51 -17.12
C MET A 4 -4.83 18.09 -16.62
N GLU A 5 -5.51 17.20 -17.35
CA GLU A 5 -6.91 16.82 -17.05
C GLU A 5 -7.01 15.90 -15.82
N LYS A 6 -5.99 15.07 -15.59
CA LYS A 6 -5.88 14.20 -14.42
C LYS A 6 -5.60 14.98 -13.12
N LEU A 7 -4.93 16.12 -13.22
CA LEU A 7 -4.73 17.03 -12.08
C LEU A 7 -6.04 17.70 -11.67
N SER A 8 -6.89 18.09 -12.63
CA SER A 8 -8.17 18.77 -12.35
C SER A 8 -9.22 17.88 -11.65
N GLU A 9 -9.18 16.56 -11.83
CA GLU A 9 -10.06 15.64 -11.07
C GLU A 9 -9.56 15.39 -9.63
N LEU A 10 -8.26 15.57 -9.36
CA LEU A 10 -7.71 15.48 -8.00
C LEU A 10 -8.01 16.72 -7.15
N THR A 11 -8.37 17.85 -7.78
CA THR A 11 -8.66 19.12 -7.09
C THR A 11 -10.13 19.31 -6.63
N ALA A 12 -11.04 18.38 -6.94
CA ALA A 12 -12.48 18.55 -6.70
C ALA A 12 -13.02 17.98 -5.38
N SER A 13 -12.16 17.42 -4.52
CA SER A 13 -12.55 16.95 -3.19
C SER A 13 -11.55 17.48 -2.19
N GLY A 14 -11.99 17.81 -0.97
CA GLY A 14 -11.19 18.47 0.06
C GLY A 14 -9.90 17.74 0.42
N ALA A 15 -9.22 18.25 1.44
CA ALA A 15 -8.00 17.63 1.93
C ALA A 15 -8.20 16.12 2.15
N ARG A 16 -7.28 15.31 1.62
CA ARG A 16 -7.37 13.85 1.68
C ARG A 16 -6.52 13.34 2.83
N GLU A 17 -7.07 12.42 3.60
CA GLU A 17 -6.37 11.79 4.70
C GLU A 17 -5.64 10.53 4.22
N TYR A 18 -4.36 10.44 4.58
CA TYR A 18 -3.50 9.33 4.23
C TYR A 18 -2.99 8.65 5.50
N LEU A 19 -3.15 7.33 5.57
CA LEU A 19 -2.44 6.53 6.56
C LEU A 19 -0.98 6.43 6.13
N THR A 20 -0.08 6.87 7.00
CA THR A 20 1.36 6.75 6.76
C THR A 20 1.96 5.57 7.48
N PHE A 21 2.86 4.89 6.80
CA PHE A 21 3.58 3.74 7.32
C PHE A 21 5.01 3.75 6.79
N ARG A 22 5.89 3.06 7.51
CA ARG A 22 7.29 2.96 7.16
C ARG A 22 7.61 1.59 6.57
N LEU A 23 8.48 1.58 5.58
CA LEU A 23 9.16 0.39 5.08
C LEU A 23 10.65 0.73 5.01
N ASP A 24 11.48 0.02 5.79
CA ASP A 24 12.90 0.32 5.95
C ASP A 24 13.13 1.78 6.36
N GLN A 25 13.74 2.61 5.50
CA GLN A 25 14.02 4.03 5.73
C GLN A 25 13.03 4.98 5.05
N GLU A 26 12.05 4.46 4.32
CA GLU A 26 11.13 5.24 3.50
C GLU A 26 9.73 5.29 4.11
N GLU A 27 9.08 6.45 3.99
CA GLU A 27 7.73 6.67 4.49
C GLU A 27 6.73 6.71 3.32
N TYR A 28 5.71 5.86 3.42
CA TYR A 28 4.71 5.63 2.40
C TYR A 28 3.34 6.04 2.92
N GLY A 29 2.49 6.52 2.03
CA GLY A 29 1.12 6.94 2.32
C GLY A 29 0.12 6.18 1.46
N ILE A 30 -0.98 5.74 2.06
CA ILE A 30 -2.15 5.18 1.37
C ILE A 30 -3.42 5.88 1.82
N ASP A 31 -4.42 5.94 0.96
CA ASP A 31 -5.70 6.55 1.29
C ASP A 31 -6.36 5.85 2.49
N ILE A 32 -6.67 6.60 3.55
CA ILE A 32 -7.26 6.07 4.78
C ILE A 32 -8.60 5.38 4.50
N LEU A 33 -9.34 5.83 3.48
CA LEU A 33 -10.65 5.28 3.12
C LEU A 33 -10.56 3.85 2.58
N LYS A 34 -9.36 3.41 2.19
CA LYS A 34 -9.10 2.02 1.78
C LYS A 34 -8.72 1.12 2.95
N VAL A 35 -8.35 1.69 4.10
CA VAL A 35 -7.93 0.95 5.28
C VAL A 35 -9.16 0.48 6.03
N GLN A 36 -9.28 -0.84 6.22
CA GLN A 36 -10.36 -1.46 6.96
C GLN A 36 -10.00 -1.62 8.45
N GLU A 37 -8.81 -2.14 8.74
CA GLU A 37 -8.28 -2.26 10.10
C GLU A 37 -6.76 -2.43 10.08
N ILE A 38 -6.12 -2.20 11.22
CA ILE A 38 -4.69 -2.44 11.45
C ILE A 38 -4.58 -3.50 12.55
N ARG A 39 -3.77 -4.53 12.31
CA ARG A 39 -3.53 -5.61 13.27
C ARG A 39 -2.05 -5.81 13.52
N GLY A 40 -1.71 -6.36 14.69
CA GLY A 40 -0.35 -6.86 14.93
C GLY A 40 0.00 -7.96 13.93
N TYR A 41 1.28 -8.07 13.58
CA TYR A 41 1.74 -9.14 12.72
C TYR A 41 1.59 -10.51 13.39
N GLU A 42 0.82 -11.37 12.75
CA GLU A 42 0.67 -12.79 13.08
C GLU A 42 1.15 -13.62 11.89
N SER A 43 1.79 -14.76 12.16
CA SER A 43 2.31 -15.63 11.09
C SER A 43 1.17 -16.15 10.22
N PRO A 44 1.11 -15.79 8.91
CA PRO A 44 0.05 -16.26 8.03
C PRO A 44 0.19 -17.74 7.72
N THR A 45 -0.93 -18.39 7.36
CA THR A 45 -0.91 -19.75 6.82
C THR A 45 -0.28 -19.72 5.42
N ARG A 46 0.89 -20.34 5.27
CA ARG A 46 1.59 -20.37 3.99
C ARG A 46 0.77 -21.10 2.92
N VAL A 47 0.76 -20.52 1.73
CA VAL A 47 0.13 -21.12 0.54
C VAL A 47 1.24 -21.72 -0.32
N ALA A 48 1.09 -23.00 -0.69
CA ALA A 48 2.03 -23.66 -1.60
C ALA A 48 1.95 -23.05 -3.00
N ASN A 49 3.10 -22.91 -3.67
CA ASN A 49 3.24 -22.32 -5.02
C ASN A 49 2.82 -20.84 -5.14
N ALA A 50 2.65 -20.13 -4.02
CA ALA A 50 2.44 -18.70 -4.06
C ALA A 50 3.75 -17.96 -4.40
N PRO A 51 3.69 -16.83 -5.14
CA PRO A 51 4.83 -15.95 -5.32
C PRO A 51 5.46 -15.49 -4.00
N ASN A 52 6.77 -15.23 -4.01
CA ASN A 52 7.53 -14.89 -2.79
C ASN A 52 6.99 -13.68 -2.01
N PHE A 53 6.39 -12.70 -2.70
CA PHE A 53 5.80 -11.53 -2.05
C PHE A 53 4.47 -11.85 -1.33
N ILE A 54 3.85 -13.00 -1.57
CA ILE A 54 2.70 -13.49 -0.82
C ILE A 54 3.21 -14.36 0.32
N LYS A 55 3.04 -13.89 1.55
CA LYS A 55 3.40 -14.67 2.76
C LYS A 55 2.45 -15.82 3.00
N GLY A 56 1.20 -15.66 2.58
CA GLY A 56 0.15 -16.66 2.75
C GLY A 56 -1.21 -16.00 2.89
N VAL A 57 -2.08 -16.64 3.66
CA VAL A 57 -3.42 -16.14 3.96
C VAL A 57 -3.66 -16.13 5.47
N VAL A 58 -4.53 -15.23 5.92
CA VAL A 58 -5.02 -15.19 7.30
C VAL A 58 -6.55 -15.22 7.30
N ASN A 59 -7.16 -15.83 8.31
CA ASN A 59 -8.60 -15.83 8.45
C ASN A 59 -9.03 -14.64 9.31
N LEU A 60 -9.67 -13.65 8.69
CA LEU A 60 -10.26 -12.50 9.37
C LEU A 60 -11.77 -12.66 9.41
N ARG A 61 -12.31 -12.98 10.58
CA ARG A 61 -13.76 -13.11 10.85
C ARG A 61 -14.50 -14.03 9.87
N GLY A 62 -13.84 -15.09 9.40
CA GLY A 62 -14.40 -16.04 8.42
C GLY A 62 -14.07 -15.71 6.97
N THR A 63 -13.39 -14.60 6.68
CA THR A 63 -12.91 -14.24 5.35
C THR A 63 -11.42 -14.57 5.22
N ILE A 64 -11.05 -15.28 4.15
CA ILE A 64 -9.66 -15.57 3.82
C ILE A 64 -9.04 -14.33 3.18
N VAL A 65 -8.08 -13.72 3.87
CA VAL A 65 -7.41 -12.50 3.43
C VAL A 65 -5.96 -12.83 3.07
N PRO A 66 -5.55 -12.65 1.81
CA PRO A 66 -4.16 -12.83 1.41
C PRO A 66 -3.28 -11.76 2.05
N ILE A 67 -2.12 -12.19 2.55
CA ILE A 67 -1.13 -11.32 3.19
C ILE A 67 0.07 -11.16 2.26
N VAL A 68 0.28 -9.93 1.82
CA VAL A 68 1.37 -9.52 0.94
C VAL A 68 2.44 -8.81 1.77
N ASP A 69 3.69 -9.22 1.62
CA ASP A 69 4.82 -8.55 2.25
C ASP A 69 5.31 -7.42 1.35
N MET A 70 5.11 -6.18 1.79
CA MET A 70 5.50 -5.01 1.01
C MET A 70 7.01 -4.89 0.86
N ARG A 71 7.80 -5.40 1.81
CA ARG A 71 9.26 -5.38 1.71
C ARG A 71 9.74 -6.26 0.58
N LEU A 72 9.15 -7.45 0.45
CA LEU A 72 9.45 -8.38 -0.63
C LEU A 72 8.94 -7.84 -1.97
N LYS A 73 7.77 -7.18 -1.96
CA LYS A 73 7.18 -6.55 -3.15
C LYS A 73 8.01 -5.37 -3.66
N PHE A 74 8.59 -4.58 -2.77
CA PHE A 74 9.43 -3.41 -3.09
C PHE A 74 10.92 -3.77 -3.15
N ASN A 75 11.24 -5.07 -3.05
CA ASN A 75 12.60 -5.61 -3.10
C ASN A 75 13.56 -4.95 -2.09
N CYS A 76 13.04 -4.56 -0.92
CA CYS A 76 13.81 -3.98 0.17
C CYS A 76 14.85 -4.99 0.69
N SER A 77 16.06 -4.50 1.00
CA SER A 77 17.20 -5.38 1.33
C SER A 77 17.06 -6.13 2.66
N LYS A 78 16.16 -5.70 3.56
CA LYS A 78 15.94 -6.32 4.88
C LYS A 78 14.46 -6.51 5.16
N ALA A 79 14.06 -7.75 5.41
CA ALA A 79 12.73 -8.10 5.91
C ALA A 79 12.82 -8.59 7.36
N ASP A 80 13.19 -7.69 8.27
CA ASP A 80 13.24 -7.98 9.70
C ASP A 80 11.85 -7.84 10.32
N TYR A 81 11.30 -8.95 10.82
CA TYR A 81 10.04 -8.96 11.56
C TYR A 81 10.32 -8.67 13.03
N ASN A 82 9.76 -7.58 13.54
CA ASN A 82 9.90 -7.16 14.92
C ASN A 82 8.52 -6.92 15.56
N SER A 83 8.49 -6.57 16.84
CA SER A 83 7.24 -6.30 17.56
C SER A 83 6.45 -5.09 17.04
N PHE A 84 7.05 -4.26 16.18
CA PHE A 84 6.39 -3.12 15.54
C PHE A 84 5.74 -3.49 14.21
N THR A 85 6.07 -4.66 13.66
CA THR A 85 5.52 -5.12 12.39
C THR A 85 4.02 -5.30 12.52
N VAL A 86 3.27 -4.69 11.60
CA VAL A 86 1.82 -4.70 11.58
C VAL A 86 1.30 -5.09 10.22
N VAL A 87 0.08 -5.60 10.20
CA VAL A 87 -0.67 -5.91 8.99
C VAL A 87 -1.76 -4.86 8.83
N ILE A 88 -1.71 -4.13 7.72
CA ILE A 88 -2.77 -3.20 7.33
C ILE A 88 -3.73 -3.97 6.42
N VAL A 89 -4.98 -4.09 6.85
CA VAL A 89 -6.04 -4.75 6.09
C VAL A 89 -6.72 -3.69 5.24
N LEU A 90 -6.76 -3.93 3.93
CA LEU A 90 -7.22 -3.00 2.91
C LEU A 90 -8.44 -3.58 2.21
N ASN A 91 -9.42 -2.73 1.95
CA ASN A 91 -10.60 -3.06 1.18
C ASN A 91 -10.57 -2.38 -0.19
N LEU A 92 -10.33 -3.17 -1.24
CA LEU A 92 -10.20 -2.73 -2.61
C LEU A 92 -11.47 -3.05 -3.41
N ARG A 93 -12.62 -2.58 -2.91
CA ARG A 93 -13.99 -2.77 -3.43
C ARG A 93 -14.43 -4.24 -3.58
N SER A 94 -13.80 -5.01 -4.46
CA SER A 94 -14.13 -6.40 -4.78
C SER A 94 -13.28 -7.43 -4.03
N ARG A 95 -12.26 -6.99 -3.26
CA ARG A 95 -11.38 -7.89 -2.50
C ARG A 95 -10.80 -7.21 -1.28
N ILE A 96 -10.52 -8.03 -0.27
CA ILE A 96 -9.78 -7.62 0.92
C ILE A 96 -8.37 -8.20 0.81
N VAL A 97 -7.35 -7.38 1.09
CA VAL A 97 -5.94 -7.79 1.09
C VAL A 97 -5.25 -7.23 2.32
N GLY A 98 -4.38 -8.01 2.94
CA GLY A 98 -3.51 -7.53 4.01
C GLY A 98 -2.12 -7.22 3.48
N ILE A 99 -1.56 -6.09 3.87
CA ILE A 99 -0.15 -5.76 3.60
C ILE A 99 0.65 -5.74 4.89
N VAL A 100 1.83 -6.35 4.88
CA VAL A 100 2.78 -6.32 6.00
C VAL A 100 3.70 -5.11 5.84
N VAL A 101 3.81 -4.30 6.90
CA VAL A 101 4.65 -3.10 6.95
C VAL A 101 5.45 -3.05 8.26
N ASP A 102 6.50 -2.23 8.33
CA ASP A 102 7.40 -2.19 9.51
C ASP A 102 6.73 -1.59 10.73
N SER A 103 5.99 -0.50 10.50
CA SER A 103 5.30 0.26 11.53
C SER A 103 4.35 1.24 10.85
N VAL A 104 3.17 1.44 11.44
CA VAL A 104 2.31 2.57 11.08
C VAL A 104 2.81 3.80 11.82
N SER A 105 2.94 4.92 11.11
CA SER A 105 3.42 6.19 11.64
C SER A 105 2.25 6.99 12.21
N ASP A 106 1.45 7.65 11.35
CA ASP A 106 0.32 8.48 11.75
C ASP A 106 -0.67 8.66 10.59
N VAL A 107 -1.83 9.26 10.85
CA VAL A 107 -2.77 9.70 9.79
C VAL A 107 -2.49 11.16 9.50
N MET A 108 -2.19 11.47 8.24
CA MET A 108 -1.89 12.83 7.81
C MET A 108 -2.86 13.32 6.75
N GLU A 109 -3.41 14.50 7.00
CA GLU A 109 -4.19 15.23 6.02
C GLU A 109 -3.24 15.93 5.04
N LEU A 110 -3.34 15.56 3.77
CA LEU A 110 -2.56 16.19 2.70
C LEU A 110 -3.50 17.00 1.80
N PRO A 111 -3.34 18.33 1.76
CA PRO A 111 -4.04 19.14 0.77
C PRO A 111 -3.45 18.88 -0.62
N PRO A 112 -4.26 18.96 -1.69
CA PRO A 112 -3.83 18.63 -3.05
C PRO A 112 -2.68 19.54 -3.55
N GLU A 113 -2.53 20.75 -3.00
CA GLU A 113 -1.41 21.66 -3.29
C GLU A 113 -0.05 21.14 -2.85
N ASN A 114 -0.01 20.31 -1.81
CA ASN A 114 1.22 19.69 -1.29
C ASN A 114 1.55 18.36 -1.96
N LEU A 115 0.69 17.89 -2.86
CA LEU A 115 0.93 16.72 -3.69
C LEU A 115 1.71 17.14 -4.94
N LYS A 116 2.98 16.77 -4.98
CA LYS A 116 3.79 16.90 -6.19
C LYS A 116 3.67 15.62 -7.01
N SER A 117 3.58 15.76 -8.33
CA SER A 117 3.75 14.61 -9.22
C SER A 117 5.08 13.95 -8.89
N ALA A 118 5.08 12.62 -8.83
CA ALA A 118 6.32 11.90 -8.64
C ALA A 118 7.29 12.35 -9.75
N PRO A 119 8.54 12.75 -9.42
CA PRO A 119 9.57 12.79 -10.44
C PRO A 119 9.62 11.41 -11.11
N ASP A 120 10.10 11.31 -12.33
CA ASP A 120 10.41 10.02 -12.98
C ASP A 120 11.45 9.28 -12.11
N ILE A 121 11.00 8.67 -11.01
CA ILE A 121 11.79 7.80 -10.14
C ILE A 121 11.78 6.47 -10.87
N ASP A 122 12.63 6.37 -11.88
CA ASP A 122 12.86 5.19 -12.71
C ASP A 122 13.52 4.04 -11.91
N SER A 123 13.60 4.14 -10.58
CA SER A 123 14.71 3.51 -9.86
C SER A 123 14.38 2.32 -8.96
N VAL A 124 13.16 2.13 -8.43
CA VAL A 124 12.95 0.99 -7.47
C VAL A 124 11.50 0.49 -7.40
N ILE A 125 10.52 1.36 -7.62
CA ILE A 125 9.09 1.04 -7.46
C ILE A 125 8.46 1.04 -8.85
N ASP A 126 7.61 0.05 -9.14
CA ASP A 126 6.81 0.04 -10.37
C ASP A 126 6.05 1.38 -10.45
N SER A 127 6.52 2.27 -11.31
CA SER A 127 6.10 3.68 -11.37
C SER A 127 4.60 3.84 -11.64
N ALA A 128 3.94 2.77 -12.09
CA ALA A 128 2.49 2.70 -12.28
C ALA A 128 1.69 2.74 -10.96
N ALA A 129 2.29 2.38 -9.83
CA ALA A 129 1.65 2.30 -8.52
C ALA A 129 1.90 3.53 -7.62
N VAL A 130 2.75 4.47 -8.02
CA VAL A 130 3.02 5.71 -7.27
C VAL A 130 2.05 6.80 -7.74
N LEU A 131 1.27 7.37 -6.82
CA LEU A 131 0.38 8.51 -7.10
C LEU A 131 1.15 9.83 -7.16
N GLY A 132 2.16 9.99 -6.31
CA GLY A 132 2.95 11.21 -6.20
C GLY A 132 3.78 11.26 -4.93
N LEU A 133 4.44 12.39 -4.72
CA LEU A 133 5.16 12.72 -3.49
C LEU A 133 4.40 13.78 -2.71
N GLY A 134 4.00 13.45 -1.49
CA GLY A 134 3.47 14.41 -0.53
C GLY A 134 4.61 15.00 0.30
N SER A 135 4.59 16.32 0.52
CA SER A 135 5.50 16.97 1.47
C SER A 135 4.69 17.57 2.61
N VAL A 136 4.95 17.13 3.84
CA VAL A 136 4.32 17.69 5.05
C VAL A 136 5.44 18.21 5.95
N GLY A 137 5.62 19.54 5.95
CA GLY A 137 6.79 20.16 6.59
C GLY A 137 8.09 19.67 5.94
N GLU A 138 8.97 19.06 6.73
CA GLU A 138 10.25 18.49 6.28
C GLU A 138 10.17 16.98 5.94
N ARG A 139 8.99 16.36 6.08
CA ARG A 139 8.80 14.93 5.81
C ARG A 139 8.34 14.72 4.37
N MET A 140 9.00 13.80 3.68
CA MET A 140 8.64 13.35 2.33
C MET A 140 7.87 12.04 2.43
N LEU A 141 6.74 11.97 1.74
CA LEU A 141 5.82 10.85 1.73
C LEU A 141 5.64 10.35 0.31
N ILE A 142 5.82 9.05 0.09
CA ILE A 142 5.52 8.43 -1.20
C ILE A 142 4.08 7.95 -1.16
N LEU A 143 3.19 8.61 -1.92
CA LEU A 143 1.80 8.19 -1.99
C LEU A 143 1.64 7.03 -2.97
N LEU A 144 1.02 5.95 -2.51
CA LEU A 144 0.82 4.74 -3.29
C LEU A 144 -0.66 4.58 -3.67
N ASP A 145 -0.89 4.24 -4.93
CA ASP A 145 -2.17 3.73 -5.41
C ASP A 145 -2.24 2.24 -5.09
N ILE A 146 -2.77 1.93 -3.91
CA ILE A 146 -2.90 0.56 -3.45
C ILE A 146 -3.86 -0.27 -4.32
N GLU A 147 -4.83 0.35 -4.99
CA GLU A 147 -5.72 -0.35 -5.91
C GLU A 147 -4.94 -0.80 -7.14
N ARG A 148 -4.11 0.07 -7.72
CA ARG A 148 -3.24 -0.28 -8.85
C ARG A 148 -2.14 -1.26 -8.47
N LEU A 149 -1.46 -1.05 -7.35
CA LEU A 149 -0.40 -1.93 -6.86
C LEU A 149 -0.90 -3.37 -6.69
N MET A 150 -2.18 -3.52 -6.35
CA MET A 150 -2.83 -4.82 -6.14
C MET A 150 -3.60 -5.31 -7.38
N SER A 151 -3.66 -4.52 -8.46
CA SER A 151 -4.44 -4.84 -9.66
C SER A 151 -3.77 -5.83 -10.61
N ALA A 152 -4.19 -7.08 -10.43
CA ALA A 152 -4.47 -8.12 -11.45
C ALA A 152 -3.33 -8.73 -12.29
N SER A 153 -2.19 -8.08 -12.52
CA SER A 153 -1.10 -8.73 -13.28
C SER A 153 -0.06 -9.40 -12.39
N GLU A 154 0.13 -8.92 -11.16
CA GLU A 154 1.19 -9.43 -10.29
C GLU A 154 0.69 -10.34 -9.18
N MET A 155 -0.55 -10.20 -8.68
CA MET A 155 -0.96 -10.96 -7.50
C MET A 155 -1.17 -12.46 -7.74
N GLY A 156 -1.34 -12.95 -8.98
CA GLY A 156 -1.44 -14.39 -9.33
C GLY A 156 -2.55 -15.20 -8.61
N LEU A 157 -3.19 -14.61 -7.61
CA LEU A 157 -4.26 -15.15 -6.78
C LEU A 157 -5.58 -14.76 -7.47
N VAL A 158 -5.81 -15.37 -8.62
CA VAL A 158 -7.17 -15.62 -9.05
C VAL A 158 -7.78 -16.57 -8.02
N SER A 159 -8.76 -16.08 -7.26
CA SER A 159 -9.73 -16.99 -6.67
C SER A 159 -10.41 -17.70 -7.84
N ALA A 160 -10.07 -18.97 -8.02
CA ALA A 160 -10.98 -19.88 -8.69
C ALA A 160 -12.24 -19.92 -7.82
N SER A 161 -13.30 -19.28 -8.31
CA SER A 161 -14.66 -19.58 -7.89
C SER A 161 -15.39 -19.99 -9.15
N GLU A 162 -15.72 -21.29 -9.18
CA GLU A 162 -16.57 -21.98 -10.16
C GLU A 162 -17.94 -21.31 -10.32
#